data_AF-Q8VNJ4-F1
#
_entry.id   AF-Q8VNJ4-F1
#
_cell.length_a   1.000
_cell.length_b   1.000
_cell.length_c   1.000
_cell.angle_alpha   90.00
_cell.angle_beta   90.00
_cell.angle_gamma   90.00
#
_symmetry.space_group_name_H-M   'P 1'
#
loop_
_entity.id
_entity.type
_entity.pdbx_description
1 polymer ?
#
loop_
_entity_poly.entity_id
_entity_poly.type
_entity_poly.pdbx_seq_one_letter_code
_entity_poly.pdbx_strand_id
1 'polypeptide(L)'
;SDKIGQVRIATGALITASGDISLTFKQVDGVNDVTLESVKVSSSAGTGIGVLAEVINKNSNRTGVKAYASVITTSDVAVQSGSLSNLTLNGIHLGNIADIKKNDSDGRLVAAINAVTSETGVEAYTDQKGRLNLRSLDGRGI
;
A
#
# COMPACT_ATOMS: atom_id res chain seq x y z
N SER A 1 31.07 -21.81 -1.59
CA SER A 1 30.42 -22.53 -0.47
C SER A 1 28.95 -22.22 -0.61
N ASP A 2 28.24 -23.03 -1.38
CA ASP A 2 26.97 -22.61 -2.01
C ASP A 2 25.76 -23.24 -1.30
N LYS A 3 25.98 -23.75 -0.08
CA LYS A 3 25.03 -24.54 0.71
C LYS A 3 24.52 -23.83 1.96
N ILE A 4 25.01 -22.62 2.24
CA ILE A 4 24.62 -21.83 3.41
C ILE A 4 23.95 -20.53 2.98
N GLY A 5 22.89 -20.13 3.67
CA GLY A 5 22.20 -18.85 3.42
C GLY A 5 21.13 -18.88 2.32
N GLN A 6 20.56 -20.04 1.98
CA GLN A 6 19.45 -20.09 1.02
C GLN A 6 18.18 -19.47 1.62
N VAL A 7 17.58 -18.51 0.90
CA VAL A 7 16.30 -17.90 1.26
C VAL A 7 15.32 -18.10 0.11
N ARG A 8 14.05 -18.36 0.45
CA ARG A 8 12.96 -18.37 -0.53
C ARG A 8 12.21 -17.05 -0.45
N ILE A 9 12.06 -16.38 -1.59
CA ILE A 9 11.32 -15.14 -1.72
C ILE A 9 10.13 -15.41 -2.64
N ALA A 10 8.97 -14.90 -2.27
CA ALA A 10 7.75 -14.99 -3.07
C ALA A 10 7.02 -13.64 -3.03
N THR A 11 6.46 -13.25 -4.17
CA THR A 11 5.63 -12.04 -4.30
C THR A 11 4.37 -12.45 -5.04
N GLY A 12 3.21 -12.09 -4.48
CA GLY A 12 1.91 -12.36 -5.10
C GLY A 12 1.57 -11.38 -6.22
N ALA A 13 0.41 -11.60 -6.84
CA ALA A 13 -0.18 -10.64 -7.76
C ALA A 13 -0.61 -9.35 -7.03
N LEU A 14 -0.87 -8.29 -7.79
CA LEU A 14 -1.43 -7.05 -7.27
C LEU A 14 -2.80 -7.31 -6.64
N ILE A 15 -2.98 -6.85 -5.41
CA ILE A 15 -4.26 -6.95 -4.68
C ILE A 15 -5.10 -5.73 -5.03
N THR A 16 -6.26 -5.97 -5.67
CA THR A 16 -7.18 -4.91 -6.10
C THR A 16 -8.53 -4.95 -5.37
N ALA A 17 -8.82 -6.04 -4.66
CA ALA A 17 -10.07 -6.22 -3.94
C ALA A 17 -9.86 -6.05 -2.42
N SER A 18 -10.86 -5.46 -1.77
CA SER A 18 -10.99 -5.45 -0.31
C SER A 18 -11.67 -6.73 0.19
N GLY A 19 -11.48 -7.04 1.46
CA GLY A 19 -12.12 -8.20 2.09
C GLY A 19 -11.40 -8.67 3.35
N ASP A 20 -12.02 -9.61 4.05
CA ASP A 20 -11.42 -10.29 5.19
C ASP A 20 -10.57 -11.46 4.70
N ILE A 21 -9.31 -11.51 5.11
CA ILE A 21 -8.35 -12.54 4.74
C ILE A 21 -8.00 -13.38 5.97
N SER A 22 -8.15 -14.69 5.85
CA SER A 22 -7.59 -15.66 6.78
C SER A 22 -6.48 -16.45 6.08
N LEU A 23 -5.26 -16.33 6.58
CA LEU A 23 -4.08 -16.99 6.02
C LEU A 23 -3.68 -18.20 6.85
N THR A 24 -3.46 -19.34 6.19
CA THR A 24 -2.92 -20.55 6.82
C THR A 24 -1.61 -20.95 6.14
N PHE A 25 -0.54 -21.03 6.93
CA PHE A 25 0.69 -21.68 6.52
C PHE A 25 0.55 -23.19 6.73
N LYS A 26 0.74 -23.95 5.66
CA LYS A 26 0.59 -25.42 5.68
C LYS A 26 1.89 -26.09 6.06
N GLN A 27 1.81 -27.12 6.90
CA GLN A 27 2.92 -28.03 7.24
C GLN A 27 4.24 -27.30 7.56
N VAL A 28 4.21 -26.30 8.46
CA VAL A 28 5.38 -25.44 8.75
C VAL A 28 6.58 -26.21 9.33
N ASP A 29 6.30 -27.35 9.96
CA ASP A 29 7.27 -28.31 10.51
C ASP A 29 7.17 -29.71 9.85
N GLY A 30 6.48 -29.79 8.70
CA GLY A 30 6.20 -31.03 7.98
C GLY A 30 4.89 -31.72 8.39
N VAL A 31 4.22 -31.29 9.47
CA VAL A 31 2.97 -31.92 9.94
C VAL A 31 1.88 -30.90 10.27
N ASN A 32 2.23 -29.83 10.97
CA ASN A 32 1.27 -28.90 11.55
C ASN A 32 1.02 -27.68 10.67
N ASP A 33 -0.25 -27.26 10.62
CA ASP A 33 -0.67 -26.01 10.00
C ASP A 33 -0.69 -24.87 11.03
N VAL A 34 -0.42 -23.65 10.57
CA VAL A 34 -0.54 -22.43 11.38
C VAL A 34 -1.50 -21.46 10.69
N THR A 35 -2.70 -21.34 11.24
CA THR A 35 -3.66 -20.31 10.83
C THR A 35 -3.43 -19.03 11.64
N LEU A 36 -3.38 -17.91 10.93
CA LEU A 36 -3.23 -16.58 11.52
C LEU A 36 -4.58 -15.94 11.84
N GLU A 37 -4.53 -14.91 12.66
CA GLU A 37 -5.68 -14.04 12.90
C GLU A 37 -6.23 -13.48 11.58
N SER A 38 -7.55 -13.38 11.46
CA SER A 38 -8.19 -12.78 10.28
C SER A 38 -7.84 -11.29 10.20
N VAL A 39 -7.50 -10.82 9.00
CA VAL A 39 -7.14 -9.42 8.75
C VAL A 39 -8.06 -8.85 7.68
N LYS A 40 -8.65 -7.69 7.98
CA LYS A 40 -9.39 -6.91 7.01
C LYS A 40 -8.43 -6.15 6.11
N VAL A 41 -8.57 -6.33 4.80
CA VAL A 41 -7.88 -5.54 3.77
C VAL A 41 -8.84 -4.48 3.24
N SER A 42 -8.53 -3.21 3.52
CA SER A 42 -9.26 -2.05 3.01
C SER A 42 -8.36 -0.80 3.04
N SER A 43 -8.95 0.36 2.72
CA SER A 43 -8.31 1.68 2.79
C SER A 43 -8.56 2.44 4.09
N SER A 44 -9.26 1.84 5.05
CA SER A 44 -9.48 2.43 6.38
C SER A 44 -8.25 2.27 7.29
N ALA A 45 -8.09 3.17 8.25
CA ALA A 45 -7.04 3.09 9.25
C ALA A 45 -7.09 1.76 10.02
N GLY A 46 -5.91 1.17 10.30
CA GLY A 46 -5.81 -0.11 11.01
C GLY A 46 -6.22 -1.33 10.18
N THR A 47 -6.34 -1.19 8.85
CA THR A 47 -6.62 -2.28 7.92
C THR A 47 -5.59 -2.31 6.80
N GLY A 48 -5.65 -3.33 5.95
CA GLY A 48 -4.80 -3.41 4.75
C GLY A 48 -3.73 -4.48 4.83
N ILE A 49 -2.90 -4.52 3.79
CA ILE A 49 -1.86 -5.54 3.65
C ILE A 49 -0.66 -5.29 4.57
N GLY A 50 -0.47 -4.05 5.01
CA GLY A 50 0.51 -3.72 6.07
C GLY A 50 0.20 -4.44 7.37
N VAL A 51 -1.08 -4.47 7.77
CA VAL A 51 -1.54 -5.20 8.95
C VAL A 51 -1.36 -6.71 8.77
N LEU A 52 -1.64 -7.25 7.58
CA LEU A 52 -1.39 -8.66 7.30
C LEU A 52 0.10 -9.01 7.42
N ALA A 53 0.98 -8.15 6.90
CA ALA A 53 2.42 -8.34 7.04
C ALA A 53 2.86 -8.30 8.52
N GLU A 54 2.29 -7.41 9.32
CA GLU A 54 2.54 -7.36 10.76
C GLU A 54 2.10 -8.67 11.46
N VAL A 55 0.92 -9.18 11.15
CA VAL A 55 0.38 -10.43 11.72
C VAL A 55 1.24 -11.64 11.33
N ILE A 56 1.73 -11.71 10.09
CA ILE A 56 2.70 -12.73 9.67
C ILE A 56 3.99 -12.60 10.49
N ASN A 57 4.54 -11.39 10.63
CA ASN A 57 5.79 -11.16 11.35
C ASN A 57 5.68 -11.47 12.85
N LYS A 58 4.54 -11.16 13.49
CA LYS A 58 4.24 -11.53 14.88
C LYS A 58 4.30 -13.06 15.10
N ASN A 59 3.91 -13.83 14.09
CA ASN A 59 3.92 -15.28 14.11
C ASN A 59 5.18 -15.91 13.47
N SER A 60 6.17 -15.10 13.08
CA SER A 60 7.36 -15.57 12.35
C SER A 60 8.18 -16.63 13.10
N ASN A 61 8.19 -16.62 14.43
CA ASN A 61 8.84 -17.67 15.23
C ASN A 61 8.21 -19.05 15.06
N ARG A 62 6.91 -19.11 14.71
CA ARG A 62 6.16 -20.35 14.51
C ARG A 62 6.13 -20.78 13.05
N THR A 63 6.15 -19.82 12.13
CA THR A 63 6.02 -20.09 10.68
C THR A 63 7.35 -20.12 9.95
N GLY A 64 8.40 -19.49 10.50
CA GLY A 64 9.66 -19.24 9.80
C GLY A 64 9.54 -18.19 8.68
N VAL A 65 8.39 -17.53 8.53
CA VAL A 65 8.10 -16.61 7.43
C VAL A 65 8.12 -15.17 7.92
N LYS A 66 8.77 -14.29 7.16
CA LYS A 66 8.67 -12.83 7.30
C LYS A 66 7.99 -12.24 6.10
N ALA A 67 7.23 -11.18 6.32
CA ALA A 67 6.49 -10.46 5.30
C ALA A 67 6.82 -8.97 5.28
N TYR A 68 6.72 -8.38 4.09
CA TYR A 68 6.81 -6.96 3.86
C TYR A 68 5.69 -6.55 2.91
N ALA A 69 5.07 -5.41 3.17
CA ALA A 69 4.02 -4.85 2.35
C ALA A 69 4.48 -3.54 1.71
N SER A 70 4.14 -3.37 0.42
CA SER A 70 4.32 -2.12 -0.30
C SER A 70 3.04 -1.82 -1.06
N VAL A 71 2.42 -0.69 -0.77
CA VAL A 71 1.24 -0.20 -1.48
C VAL A 71 1.60 1.12 -2.12
N ILE A 72 1.83 1.07 -3.43
CA ILE A 72 2.18 2.21 -4.25
C ILE A 72 1.37 2.11 -5.55
N THR A 73 0.81 3.23 -5.98
CA THR A 73 0.24 3.37 -7.32
C THR A 73 0.89 4.54 -8.03
N THR A 74 1.11 4.39 -9.33
CA THR A 74 1.76 5.41 -10.18
C THR A 74 0.86 5.64 -11.39
N SER A 75 0.62 6.90 -11.73
CA SER A 75 -0.15 7.23 -12.94
C SER A 75 0.60 6.78 -14.20
N ASP A 76 -0.14 6.37 -15.23
CA ASP A 76 0.46 5.91 -16.50
C ASP A 76 1.18 7.05 -17.24
N VAL A 77 0.63 8.25 -17.14
CA VAL A 77 1.13 9.47 -17.79
C VAL A 77 1.51 10.52 -16.76
N ALA A 78 2.30 11.49 -17.21
CA ALA A 78 2.63 12.67 -16.41
C ALA A 78 1.36 13.47 -16.05
N VAL A 79 1.40 14.16 -14.92
CA VAL A 79 0.33 15.09 -14.52
C VAL A 79 0.15 16.12 -15.63
N GLN A 80 -1.07 16.25 -16.14
CA GLN A 80 -1.42 17.24 -17.14
C GLN A 80 -1.90 18.52 -16.47
N SER A 81 -1.79 19.65 -17.18
CA SER A 81 -2.40 20.88 -16.70
C SER A 81 -3.93 20.75 -16.68
N GLY A 82 -4.58 21.32 -15.68
CA GLY A 82 -6.04 21.33 -15.60
C GLY A 82 -6.57 21.46 -14.18
N SER A 83 -7.82 21.04 -13.98
CA SER A 83 -8.49 21.08 -12.69
C SER A 83 -9.12 19.73 -12.38
N LEU A 84 -9.07 19.32 -11.11
CA LEU A 84 -9.80 18.17 -10.58
C LEU A 84 -10.97 18.68 -9.74
N SER A 85 -12.12 18.01 -9.85
CA SER A 85 -13.30 18.34 -9.08
C SER A 85 -13.73 17.16 -8.22
N ASN A 86 -14.21 17.44 -7.01
CA ASN A 86 -14.68 16.45 -6.04
C ASN A 86 -13.68 15.31 -5.78
N LEU A 87 -12.39 15.64 -5.67
CA LEU A 87 -11.38 14.64 -5.36
C LEU A 87 -11.67 14.04 -3.99
N THR A 88 -11.75 12.71 -3.94
CA THR A 88 -11.83 11.94 -2.70
C THR A 88 -10.69 10.94 -2.66
N LEU A 89 -10.15 10.70 -1.46
CA LEU A 89 -9.08 9.74 -1.24
C LEU A 89 -9.34 9.04 0.09
N ASN A 90 -9.42 7.70 0.08
CA ASN A 90 -9.70 6.89 1.27
C ASN A 90 -10.90 7.38 2.09
N GLY A 91 -11.95 7.89 1.42
CA GLY A 91 -13.17 8.41 2.05
C GLY A 91 -13.08 9.87 2.52
N ILE A 92 -11.92 10.51 2.44
CA ILE A 92 -11.72 11.93 2.77
C ILE A 92 -12.00 12.77 1.52
N HIS A 93 -12.79 13.83 1.66
CA HIS A 93 -13.10 14.76 0.57
C HIS A 93 -12.09 15.91 0.54
N LEU A 94 -11.25 15.94 -0.50
CA LEU A 94 -10.26 16.99 -0.73
C LEU A 94 -10.86 18.18 -1.50
N GLY A 95 -12.01 17.95 -2.15
CA GLY A 95 -12.71 18.99 -2.91
C GLY A 95 -12.10 19.25 -4.28
N ASN A 96 -12.12 20.52 -4.69
CA ASN A 96 -11.68 20.94 -6.02
C ASN A 96 -10.24 21.46 -5.97
N ILE A 97 -9.42 21.03 -6.92
CA ILE A 97 -8.05 21.51 -7.10
C ILE A 97 -7.97 22.12 -8.49
N ALA A 98 -7.88 23.45 -8.55
CA ALA A 98 -7.84 24.19 -9.82
C ALA A 98 -6.40 24.48 -10.29
N ASP A 99 -6.27 24.70 -11.60
CA ASP A 99 -5.07 25.25 -12.25
C ASP A 99 -3.78 24.44 -12.04
N ILE A 100 -3.89 23.13 -11.76
CA ILE A 100 -2.76 22.20 -11.68
C ILE A 100 -1.91 22.40 -12.92
N LYS A 101 -0.59 22.56 -12.75
CA LYS A 101 0.33 22.70 -13.88
C LYS A 101 0.85 21.34 -14.32
N LYS A 102 1.25 21.25 -15.59
CA LYS A 102 1.94 20.08 -16.14
C LYS A 102 3.08 19.63 -15.21
N ASN A 103 3.18 18.33 -15.02
CA ASN A 103 4.10 17.66 -14.09
C ASN A 103 3.94 18.09 -12.61
N ASP A 104 2.80 18.69 -12.25
CA ASP A 104 2.57 19.36 -10.98
C ASP A 104 3.71 20.34 -10.63
N SER A 105 4.16 21.13 -11.61
CA SER A 105 5.36 21.98 -11.47
C SER A 105 5.26 23.04 -10.36
N ASP A 106 4.06 23.38 -9.92
CA ASP A 106 3.79 24.26 -8.78
C ASP A 106 3.44 23.49 -7.49
N GLY A 107 3.53 22.16 -7.52
CA GLY A 107 3.33 21.25 -6.38
C GLY A 107 1.91 21.24 -5.83
N ARG A 108 0.93 21.80 -6.55
CA ARG A 108 -0.42 22.03 -6.03
C ARG A 108 -1.15 20.72 -5.76
N LEU A 109 -1.09 19.78 -6.70
CA LEU A 109 -1.77 18.49 -6.55
C LEU A 109 -1.16 17.68 -5.41
N VAL A 110 0.18 17.58 -5.38
CA VAL A 110 0.91 16.88 -4.31
C VAL A 110 0.64 17.52 -2.96
N ALA A 111 0.69 18.86 -2.85
CA ALA A 111 0.44 19.56 -1.60
C ALA A 111 -0.99 19.34 -1.09
N ALA A 112 -1.98 19.36 -1.99
CA ALA A 112 -3.38 19.14 -1.62
C ALA A 112 -3.62 17.72 -1.08
N ILE A 113 -2.99 16.70 -1.68
CA ILE A 113 -3.07 15.32 -1.17
C ILE A 113 -2.33 15.21 0.16
N ASN A 114 -1.13 15.78 0.25
CA ASN A 114 -0.28 15.67 1.44
C ASN A 114 -0.82 16.46 2.65
N ALA A 115 -1.67 17.45 2.43
CA ALA A 115 -2.36 18.18 3.51
C ALA A 115 -3.26 17.27 4.36
N VAL A 116 -3.71 16.13 3.82
CA VAL A 116 -4.59 15.17 4.51
C VAL A 116 -3.93 13.80 4.67
N THR A 117 -2.59 13.70 4.60
CA THR A 117 -1.86 12.42 4.77
C THR A 117 -2.14 11.76 6.11
N SER A 118 -2.28 12.53 7.19
CA SER A 118 -2.57 11.98 8.53
C SER A 118 -3.92 11.26 8.61
N GLU A 119 -4.88 11.65 7.78
CA GLU A 119 -6.23 11.07 7.76
C GLU A 119 -6.31 9.93 6.74
N THR A 120 -5.83 10.20 5.52
CA THR A 120 -5.89 9.25 4.39
C THR A 120 -4.88 8.11 4.53
N GLY A 121 -3.75 8.33 5.22
CA GLY A 121 -2.61 7.41 5.25
C GLY A 121 -1.81 7.36 3.95
N VAL A 122 -2.03 8.33 3.05
CA VAL A 122 -1.42 8.36 1.71
C VAL A 122 -0.52 9.59 1.57
N GLU A 123 0.67 9.36 1.05
CA GLU A 123 1.63 10.38 0.66
C GLU A 123 1.75 10.42 -0.87
N ALA A 124 1.69 11.62 -1.44
CA ALA A 124 1.86 11.90 -2.85
C ALA A 124 3.24 12.49 -3.15
N TYR A 125 3.77 12.17 -4.32
CA TYR A 125 4.93 12.81 -4.91
C TYR A 125 4.93 12.67 -6.43
N THR A 126 5.66 13.53 -7.13
CA THR A 126 5.91 13.38 -8.57
C THR A 126 7.28 12.73 -8.82
N ASP A 127 7.35 11.85 -9.82
CA ASP A 127 8.63 11.29 -10.26
C ASP A 127 9.34 12.19 -11.29
N GLN A 128 10.55 11.80 -11.68
CA GLN A 128 11.35 12.53 -12.69
C GLN A 128 10.67 12.63 -14.06
N LYS A 129 9.67 11.78 -14.34
CA LYS A 129 8.85 11.82 -15.57
C LYS A 129 7.59 12.66 -15.41
N GLY A 130 7.39 13.29 -14.24
CA GLY A 130 6.21 14.09 -13.91
C GLY A 130 4.97 13.27 -13.59
N ARG A 131 5.09 11.95 -13.38
CA ARG A 131 3.96 11.08 -13.03
C ARG A 131 3.64 11.20 -11.55
N LEU A 132 2.35 11.16 -11.21
CA LEU A 132 1.90 11.16 -9.83
C LEU A 132 2.11 9.76 -9.23
N ASN A 133 2.73 9.72 -8.07
CA ASN A 133 2.89 8.51 -7.27
C ASN A 133 2.16 8.72 -5.95
N LEU A 134 1.37 7.73 -5.55
CA LEU A 134 0.72 7.67 -4.25
C LEU A 134 1.27 6.47 -3.50
N ARG A 135 1.73 6.68 -2.27
CA ARG A 135 2.27 5.65 -1.38
C ARG A 135 1.48 5.62 -0.10
N SER A 136 1.04 4.43 0.32
CA SER A 136 0.49 4.24 1.65
C SER A 136 1.63 4.19 2.69
N LEU A 137 1.46 4.89 3.80
CA LEU A 137 2.44 4.92 4.89
C LEU A 137 2.33 3.71 5.83
N ASP A 138 1.13 3.14 5.99
CA ASP A 138 0.85 2.03 6.88
C ASP A 138 0.39 0.75 6.15
N GLY A 139 0.41 0.76 4.81
CA GLY A 139 0.07 -0.39 3.98
C GLY A 139 -1.44 -0.64 3.85
N ARG A 140 -2.27 0.37 4.11
CA ARG A 140 -3.68 0.39 3.71
C ARG A 140 -3.85 0.59 2.20
N GLY A 141 -5.02 0.23 1.68
CA GLY A 141 -5.37 0.48 0.28
C GLY A 141 -5.39 1.97 -0.08
N ILE A 142 -5.19 2.27 -1.36
CA ILE A 142 -5.28 3.61 -1.97
C ILE A 142 -6.47 3.63 -2.94
#